data_AF-A0A819DJH7-F1
#
_entry.id   AF-A0A819DJH7-F1
#
_cell.length_a   1.000
_cell.length_b   1.000
_cell.length_c   1.000
_cell.angle_alpha   90.00
_cell.angle_beta   90.00
_cell.angle_gamma   90.00
#
_symmetry.space_group_name_H-M   'P 1'
#
loop_
_entity.id
_entity.type
_entity.pdbx_description
1 polymer ?
#
loop_
_entity_poly.entity_id
_entity_poly.type
_entity_poly.pdbx_seq_one_letter_code
_entity_poly.pdbx_strand_id
1 'polypeptide(L)'
;MRSKRTTKYRLQIATLIIAVSLLGLFIYNQHHGNNTHVEHTEKQVFVSRKTEPVDDVPVVETTPPEPTNCAYRNCPKLNEDVINVHVICHTHLDPGWLNSVDGYFFGVNHDRGA
;
A
#
# COMPACT_ATOMS: atom_id res chain seq x y z
N MET A 1 26.61 55.35 32.11
CA MET A 1 27.08 53.95 32.34
C MET A 1 25.95 52.91 32.25
N ARG A 2 24.99 53.02 31.31
CA ARG A 2 23.76 52.19 31.25
C ARG A 2 23.69 51.19 30.06
N SER A 3 24.77 51.11 29.27
CA SER A 3 24.78 50.43 27.96
C SER A 3 25.16 48.95 28.01
N LYS A 4 26.12 48.54 28.85
CA LYS A 4 26.65 47.16 28.82
C LYS A 4 25.67 46.09 29.35
N ARG A 5 24.77 46.47 30.27
CA ARG A 5 23.82 45.53 30.89
C ARG A 5 22.62 45.25 29.96
N THR A 6 22.09 46.29 29.31
CA THR A 6 20.98 46.16 28.36
C THR A 6 21.36 45.41 27.10
N THR A 7 22.59 45.57 26.60
CA THR A 7 23.10 44.78 25.46
C THR A 7 23.25 43.30 25.79
N LYS A 8 23.64 42.95 27.03
CA LYS A 8 23.73 41.55 27.48
C LYS A 8 22.35 40.88 27.52
N TYR A 9 21.35 41.53 28.12
CA TYR A 9 19.98 40.99 28.14
C TYR A 9 19.37 40.90 26.74
N ARG A 10 19.63 41.88 25.87
CA ARG A 10 19.18 41.85 24.47
C ARG A 10 19.80 40.68 23.69
N LEU A 11 21.09 40.43 23.87
CA LEU A 11 21.77 39.31 23.25
C LEU A 11 21.25 37.97 23.79
N GLN A 12 21.04 37.87 25.11
CA GLN A 12 20.48 36.67 25.76
C GLN A 12 19.06 36.35 25.30
N ILE A 13 18.20 37.37 25.18
CA ILE A 13 16.84 37.20 24.67
C ILE A 13 16.87 36.79 23.20
N ALA A 14 17.71 37.42 22.37
CA ALA A 14 17.87 37.04 20.97
C ALA A 14 18.36 35.60 20.82
N THR A 15 19.33 35.17 21.63
CA THR A 15 19.80 33.77 21.62
C THR A 15 18.73 32.78 22.06
N LEU A 16 17.90 33.13 23.04
CA LEU A 16 16.79 32.28 23.47
C LEU A 16 15.73 32.14 22.38
N ILE A 17 15.36 33.23 21.71
CA ILE A 17 14.39 33.19 20.61
C ILE A 17 14.91 32.29 19.48
N ILE A 18 16.18 32.47 19.07
CA ILE A 18 16.79 31.65 18.03
C ILE A 18 16.82 30.17 18.45
N ALA A 19 17.20 29.87 19.70
CA ALA A 19 17.25 28.50 20.20
C ALA A 19 15.87 27.83 20.20
N VAL A 20 14.83 28.54 20.63
CA VAL A 20 13.44 28.04 20.62
C VAL A 20 12.95 27.81 19.19
N SER A 21 13.22 28.75 18.27
CA SER A 21 12.86 28.61 16.86
C SER A 21 13.57 27.42 16.18
N LEU A 22 14.86 27.22 16.44
CA LEU A 22 15.62 26.09 15.89
C LEU A 22 15.14 24.75 16.47
N LEU A 23 14.83 24.69 17.76
CA LEU A 23 14.26 23.50 18.39
C LEU A 23 12.89 23.14 17.81
N GLY A 24 12.03 24.14 17.60
CA GLY A 24 10.73 23.96 16.95
C GLY A 24 10.87 23.46 15.51
N LEU A 25 11.79 24.02 14.74
CA LEU A 25 12.05 23.59 13.36
C LEU A 25 12.62 22.15 13.31
N PHE A 26 13.48 21.78 14.25
CA PHE A 26 13.99 20.42 14.36
C PHE A 26 12.86 19.42 14.66
N ILE A 27 12.02 19.71 15.65
CA ILE A 27 10.85 18.86 15.98
C ILE A 27 9.89 18.77 14.79
N TYR A 28 9.64 19.89 14.11
CA TYR A 28 8.80 19.93 12.90
C TYR A 28 9.37 19.03 11.79
N ASN A 29 10.67 19.13 11.51
CA ASN A 29 11.34 18.31 10.50
C ASN A 29 11.35 16.81 10.86
N GLN A 30 11.46 16.46 12.15
CA GLN A 30 11.35 15.06 12.59
C GLN A 30 9.95 14.49 12.38
N HIS A 31 8.90 15.30 12.58
CA HIS A 31 7.51 14.87 12.40
C HIS A 31 7.08 14.85 10.93
N HIS A 32 7.54 15.79 10.11
CA HIS A 32 7.11 15.95 8.72
C HIS A 32 8.07 15.35 7.68
N GLY A 33 9.28 14.93 8.08
CA GLY A 33 10.31 14.40 7.18
C GLY A 33 10.02 13.02 6.56
N ASN A 34 8.86 12.41 6.84
CA ASN A 34 8.61 11.01 6.50
C ASN A 34 7.55 10.77 5.41
N ASN A 35 7.18 11.79 4.65
CA ASN A 35 6.32 11.63 3.47
C ASN A 35 7.13 11.34 2.20
N THR A 36 8.24 10.60 2.31
CA THR A 36 8.78 9.93 1.14
C THR A 36 7.76 8.88 0.75
N HIS A 37 6.92 9.21 -0.23
CA HIS A 37 6.13 8.22 -0.95
C HIS A 37 7.13 7.23 -1.51
N VAL A 38 7.29 6.09 -0.84
CA VAL A 38 8.00 4.96 -1.40
C VAL A 38 7.13 4.54 -2.58
N GLU A 39 7.54 4.92 -3.77
CA GLU A 39 7.00 4.35 -5.00
C GLU A 39 7.39 2.88 -4.99
N HIS A 40 6.56 2.07 -4.32
CA HIS A 40 6.57 0.64 -4.46
C HIS A 40 6.13 0.37 -5.90
N THR A 41 7.09 0.38 -6.82
CA THR A 41 6.97 -0.36 -8.09
C THR A 41 6.98 -1.84 -7.72
N GLU A 42 5.86 -2.30 -7.17
CA GLU A 42 5.56 -3.70 -7.05
C GLU A 42 5.45 -4.22 -8.48
N LYS A 43 6.53 -4.83 -8.97
CA LYS A 43 6.47 -5.67 -10.16
C LYS A 43 5.38 -6.69 -9.87
N GLN A 44 4.22 -6.50 -10.49
CA GLN A 44 3.15 -7.49 -10.52
C GLN A 44 3.75 -8.75 -11.14
N VAL A 45 4.26 -9.66 -10.30
CA VAL A 45 4.69 -10.97 -10.73
C VAL A 45 3.39 -11.72 -11.01
N PHE A 46 2.98 -11.70 -12.27
CA PHE A 46 1.89 -12.54 -12.76
C PHE A 46 2.32 -14.00 -12.63
N VAL A 47 2.02 -14.60 -11.47
CA VAL A 47 2.07 -16.05 -11.31
C VAL A 47 0.86 -16.59 -12.07
N SER A 48 1.08 -16.90 -13.34
CA SER A 48 0.10 -17.62 -14.14
C SER A 48 -0.07 -19.01 -13.50
N ARG A 49 -1.19 -19.20 -12.80
CA ARG A 49 -1.58 -20.53 -12.30
C ARG A 49 -1.87 -21.36 -13.55
N LYS A 50 -0.89 -22.14 -14.01
CA LYS A 50 -1.18 -23.29 -14.87
C LYS A 50 -2.09 -24.21 -14.07
N THR A 51 -3.39 -24.18 -14.34
CA THR A 51 -4.27 -25.29 -14.01
C THR A 51 -3.89 -26.40 -14.97
N GLU A 52 -3.02 -27.32 -14.51
CA GLU A 52 -2.85 -28.58 -15.22
C GLU A 52 -4.16 -29.38 -15.12
N PRO A 53 -4.52 -30.18 -16.14
CA PRO A 53 -5.74 -30.97 -16.14
C PRO A 53 -5.73 -31.89 -14.92
N VAL A 54 -6.81 -31.88 -14.15
CA VAL A 54 -7.01 -32.83 -13.05
C VAL A 54 -7.42 -34.16 -13.69
N ASP A 55 -6.45 -34.89 -14.22
CA ASP A 55 -6.64 -36.31 -14.51
C ASP A 55 -6.67 -37.06 -13.16
N ASP A 56 -7.59 -38.02 -13.03
CA ASP A 56 -7.88 -38.77 -11.80
C ASP A 56 -6.63 -39.43 -11.18
N VAL A 57 -5.90 -38.70 -10.32
CA VAL A 57 -4.79 -39.24 -9.54
C VAL A 57 -5.34 -39.87 -8.26
N PRO A 58 -5.01 -41.15 -7.95
CA PRO A 58 -5.41 -41.76 -6.69
C PRO A 58 -4.79 -40.99 -5.53
N VAL A 59 -5.62 -40.66 -4.53
CA VAL A 59 -5.25 -39.95 -3.31
C VAL A 59 -4.21 -40.77 -2.54
N VAL A 60 -2.93 -40.57 -2.85
CA VAL A 60 -1.83 -40.99 -2.00
C VAL A 60 -1.73 -39.94 -0.89
N GLU A 61 -1.95 -40.38 0.34
CA GLU A 61 -1.83 -39.59 1.56
C GLU A 61 -0.34 -39.27 1.82
N THR A 62 0.22 -38.38 1.00
CA THR A 62 1.50 -37.74 1.31
C THR A 62 1.22 -36.61 2.28
N THR A 63 1.88 -36.64 3.44
CA THR A 63 1.98 -35.52 4.38
C THR A 63 2.04 -34.18 3.63
N PRO A 64 1.23 -33.16 4.00
CA PRO A 64 1.17 -31.91 3.26
C PRO A 64 2.59 -31.37 3.08
N PRO A 65 3.03 -31.06 1.85
CA PRO A 65 4.31 -30.39 1.67
C PRO A 65 4.27 -29.12 2.52
N GLU A 66 5.20 -29.00 3.46
CA GLU A 66 5.42 -27.77 4.24
C GLU A 66 5.31 -26.58 3.29
N PRO A 67 4.42 -25.60 3.56
CA PRO A 67 4.08 -24.60 2.57
C PRO A 67 5.26 -23.62 2.43
N THR A 68 6.21 -23.97 1.57
CA THR A 68 7.48 -23.27 1.43
C THR A 68 7.31 -21.84 0.90
N ASN A 69 6.14 -21.49 0.37
CA ASN A 69 5.74 -20.11 0.10
C ASN A 69 4.21 -19.95 0.09
N CYS A 70 3.61 -19.70 1.26
CA CYS A 70 2.24 -19.21 1.33
C CYS A 70 2.14 -17.81 0.72
N ALA A 71 1.14 -17.58 -0.14
CA ALA A 71 0.82 -16.26 -0.69
C ALA A 71 0.60 -15.18 0.38
N TYR A 72 0.22 -15.59 1.61
CA TYR A 72 0.07 -14.69 2.76
C TYR A 72 1.35 -13.93 3.13
N ARG A 73 2.54 -14.46 2.80
CA ARG A 73 3.81 -13.74 3.02
C ARG A 73 3.96 -12.50 2.13
N ASN A 74 3.20 -12.43 1.04
CA ASN A 74 3.22 -11.31 0.10
C ASN A 74 2.12 -10.27 0.38
N CYS A 75 1.32 -10.44 1.44
CA CYS A 75 0.31 -9.43 1.79
C CYS A 75 0.98 -8.09 2.14
N PRO A 76 0.38 -6.94 1.74
CA PRO A 76 0.86 -5.63 2.16
C PRO A 76 0.93 -5.53 3.68
N LYS A 77 2.00 -4.91 4.19
CA LYS A 77 2.16 -4.68 5.63
C LYS A 77 1.21 -3.57 6.09
N LEU A 78 0.61 -3.76 7.26
CA LEU A 78 -0.23 -2.75 7.92
C LEU A 78 0.64 -1.80 8.75
N ASN A 79 0.18 -0.57 8.92
CA ASN A 79 0.72 0.38 9.88
C ASN A 79 -0.33 0.63 10.99
N GLU A 80 0.00 0.30 12.24
CA GLU A 80 -0.92 0.33 13.39
C GLU A 80 -1.30 1.76 13.83
N ASP A 81 -0.48 2.76 13.48
CA ASP A 81 -0.68 4.16 13.92
C ASP A 81 -1.59 4.96 12.96
N VAL A 82 -1.99 4.38 11.84
CA VAL A 82 -2.79 5.04 10.79
C VAL A 82 -3.94 4.15 10.31
N ILE A 83 -4.93 4.75 9.65
CA ILE A 83 -5.98 4.00 8.95
C ILE A 83 -5.37 3.35 7.71
N ASN A 84 -5.51 2.03 7.60
CA ASN A 84 -5.06 1.26 6.45
C ASN A 84 -6.22 1.09 5.45
N VAL A 85 -6.05 1.62 4.24
CA VAL A 85 -7.04 1.50 3.16
C VAL A 85 -6.48 0.61 2.05
N HIS A 86 -7.14 -0.52 1.79
CA HIS A 86 -6.76 -1.45 0.72
C HIS A 86 -7.71 -1.30 -0.46
N VAL A 87 -7.19 -0.85 -1.60
CA VAL A 87 -7.96 -0.78 -2.85
C VAL A 87 -7.86 -2.12 -3.55
N ILE A 88 -8.96 -2.88 -3.55
CA ILE A 88 -9.00 -4.21 -4.18
C ILE A 88 -9.63 -4.08 -5.56
N CYS A 89 -8.78 -4.03 -6.58
CA CYS A 89 -9.24 -4.12 -7.97
C CYS A 89 -9.80 -5.53 -8.23
N HIS A 90 -11.05 -5.62 -8.65
CA HIS A 90 -11.68 -6.88 -9.03
C HIS A 90 -12.59 -6.70 -10.25
N THR A 91 -12.91 -7.80 -10.93
CA THR A 91 -13.90 -7.83 -12.00
C THR A 91 -14.96 -8.88 -11.66
N HIS A 92 -16.23 -8.47 -11.64
CA HIS A 92 -17.36 -9.39 -11.53
C HIS A 92 -17.72 -9.86 -12.94
N LEU A 93 -17.50 -11.14 -13.25
CA LEU A 93 -17.84 -11.74 -14.53
C LEU A 93 -19.01 -12.70 -14.34
N ASP A 94 -20.16 -12.37 -14.93
CA ASP A 94 -21.36 -13.19 -14.86
C ASP A 94 -21.36 -14.25 -15.98
N PRO A 95 -21.24 -15.55 -15.66
CA PRO A 95 -21.26 -16.60 -16.68
C PRO A 95 -22.71 -16.86 -17.12
N GLY A 96 -23.22 -16.05 -18.03
CA GLY A 96 -24.52 -16.31 -18.65
C GLY A 96 -25.72 -15.67 -17.94
N TRP A 97 -25.66 -14.38 -17.56
CA TRP A 97 -26.79 -13.69 -16.93
C TRP A 97 -27.74 -13.03 -17.94
N LEU A 98 -27.40 -11.84 -18.42
CA LEU A 98 -28.18 -11.10 -19.42
C LEU A 98 -27.68 -11.32 -20.85
N ASN A 99 -26.52 -11.96 -21.00
CA ASN A 99 -25.93 -12.44 -22.25
C ASN A 99 -25.35 -13.83 -22.01
N SER A 100 -25.09 -14.60 -23.07
CA SER A 100 -24.42 -15.91 -22.96
C SER A 100 -22.97 -15.75 -22.51
N VAL A 101 -22.35 -16.85 -22.07
CA VAL A 101 -20.92 -16.89 -21.72
C VAL A 101 -20.07 -16.38 -22.88
N ASP A 102 -20.27 -16.95 -24.07
CA ASP A 102 -19.55 -16.53 -25.28
C ASP A 102 -19.84 -15.07 -25.63
N GLY A 103 -21.05 -14.60 -25.37
CA GLY A 103 -21.41 -13.23 -25.66
C GLY A 103 -20.68 -12.21 -24.79
N TYR A 104 -20.53 -12.48 -23.49
CA TYR A 104 -19.66 -11.69 -22.62
C TYR A 104 -18.18 -11.85 -22.96
N PHE A 105 -17.73 -13.07 -23.30
CA PHE A 105 -16.34 -13.36 -23.58
C PHE A 105 -15.83 -12.68 -24.87
N PHE A 106 -16.63 -12.73 -25.95
CA PHE A 106 -16.30 -12.10 -27.24
C PHE A 106 -16.82 -10.66 -27.37
N GLY A 107 -17.58 -10.16 -26.38
CA GLY A 107 -18.14 -8.80 -26.40
C GLY A 107 -19.19 -8.59 -27.49
N VAL A 108 -19.96 -9.63 -27.83
CA VAL A 108 -21.04 -9.49 -28.82
C VAL A 108 -22.24 -8.80 -28.18
N ASN A 109 -22.73 -7.74 -28.82
CA ASN A 109 -23.93 -7.06 -28.36
C ASN A 109 -25.15 -7.90 -28.72
N HIS A 110 -25.96 -8.21 -27.71
CA HIS A 110 -27.30 -8.71 -27.93
C HIS A 110 -28.21 -7.50 -28.19
N ASP A 111 -28.41 -7.14 -29.46
CA ASP A 111 -29.48 -6.22 -29.84
C ASP A 111 -30.81 -6.88 -29.47
N ARG A 112 -31.40 -6.46 -28.35
CA ARG A 112 -32.70 -6.95 -27.90
C ARG A 112 -33.79 -6.29 -28.75
N GLY A 113 -34.03 -6.81 -29.95
CA GLY A 113 -35.06 -6.27 -30.82
C GLY A 113 -35.16 -6.95 -32.18
N ALA A 114 -35.68 -8.18 -32.20
CA ALA A 114 -36.45 -8.72 -33.32
C ALA A 114 -37.56 -9.61 -32.74
#